data_AF-A0A2A2KIZ3-F1
#
_entry.id   AF-A0A2A2KIZ3-F1
#
_cell.length_a   1.000
_cell.length_b   1.000
_cell.length_c   1.000
_cell.angle_alpha   90.00
_cell.angle_beta   90.00
_cell.angle_gamma   90.00
#
_symmetry.space_group_name_H-M   'P 1'
#
loop_
_entity.id
_entity.type
_entity.pdbx_description
1 polymer ?
#
loop_
_entity_poly.entity_id
_entity_poly.type
_entity_poly.pdbx_seq_one_letter_code
_entity_poly.pdbx_strand_id
1 'polypeptide(L)'
;MHRTKGGIVVGVLFVIPGAVAVMALSWVYALYGRVGIVSALFFGLKCAVLAVVLQAVVRIGGRALTTPPARALAMLAFVLIFFLGVPFPLIVLGAGLIGWWSTRKGSTAFRGGGHGAVKGTSPRC
;
A
#
# COMPACT_ATOMS: atom_id res chain seq x y z
N MET A 1 1.50 -11.00 25.20
CA MET A 1 1.73 -11.96 24.09
C MET A 1 0.59 -11.95 23.06
N HIS A 2 0.24 -10.80 22.45
CA HIS A 2 -0.93 -10.65 21.54
C HIS A 2 -0.60 -9.98 20.19
N ARG A 3 0.68 -9.77 19.85
CA ARG A 3 1.10 -8.86 18.77
C ARG A 3 0.63 -9.29 17.37
N THR A 4 0.61 -10.58 17.09
CA THR A 4 0.09 -11.16 15.82
C THR A 4 -1.42 -11.29 15.80
N LYS A 5 -2.06 -11.65 16.93
CA LYS A 5 -3.53 -11.74 17.02
C LYS A 5 -4.19 -10.37 16.84
N GLY A 6 -3.62 -9.31 17.41
CA GLY A 6 -4.12 -7.94 17.26
C GLY A 6 -4.04 -7.43 15.82
N GLY A 7 -2.99 -7.77 15.07
CA GLY A 7 -2.82 -7.38 13.66
C GLY A 7 -3.88 -8.00 12.74
N ILE A 8 -4.19 -9.28 12.94
CA ILE A 8 -5.20 -9.98 12.15
C ILE A 8 -6.60 -9.42 12.44
N VAL A 9 -6.93 -9.20 13.72
CA VAL A 9 -8.24 -8.65 14.10
C VAL A 9 -8.45 -7.24 13.53
N VAL A 10 -7.45 -6.36 13.62
CA VAL A 10 -7.55 -5.00 13.05
C VAL A 10 -7.62 -5.03 11.51
N GLY A 11 -6.87 -5.92 10.87
CA GLY A 11 -6.91 -6.10 9.42
C GLY A 11 -8.30 -6.54 8.94
N VAL A 12 -8.87 -7.58 9.57
CA VAL A 12 -10.20 -8.09 9.23
C VAL A 12 -11.27 -7.04 9.52
N LEU A 13 -11.22 -6.38 10.68
CA LEU A 13 -12.19 -5.36 11.07
C LEU A 13 -12.10 -4.09 10.22
N PHE A 14 -10.99 -3.85 9.50
CA PHE A 14 -10.84 -2.76 8.53
C PHE A 14 -11.31 -3.15 7.12
N VAL A 15 -11.08 -4.40 6.71
CA VAL A 15 -11.51 -4.90 5.40
C VAL A 15 -13.04 -5.00 5.32
N ILE A 16 -13.70 -5.45 6.39
CA ILE A 16 -15.18 -5.56 6.45
C ILE A 16 -15.88 -4.21 6.14
N PRO A 17 -15.60 -3.09 6.83
CA PRO A 17 -16.25 -1.81 6.54
C PRO A 17 -15.88 -1.28 5.15
N GLY A 18 -14.66 -1.53 4.68
CA GLY A 18 -14.27 -1.18 3.30
C GLY A 18 -15.08 -1.93 2.25
N ALA A 19 -15.27 -3.24 2.43
CA ALA A 19 -16.06 -4.07 1.54
C ALA A 19 -17.54 -3.63 1.51
N VAL A 20 -18.11 -3.32 2.69
CA VAL A 20 -19.48 -2.80 2.79
C VAL A 20 -19.63 -1.47 2.06
N ALA A 21 -18.68 -0.54 2.22
CA ALA A 21 -18.71 0.75 1.53
C ALA A 21 -18.64 0.59 0.00
N VAL A 22 -17.74 -0.26 -0.51
CA VAL A 22 -17.60 -0.52 -1.94
C VAL A 22 -18.84 -1.24 -2.51
N MET A 23 -19.40 -2.20 -1.78
CA MET A 23 -20.66 -2.85 -2.17
C MET A 23 -21.82 -1.85 -2.26
N ALA A 24 -21.98 -1.00 -1.23
CA ALA A 24 -23.03 0.01 -1.22
C ALA A 24 -22.88 0.98 -2.40
N LEU A 25 -21.66 1.45 -2.66
CA LEU A 25 -21.38 2.34 -3.77
C LEU A 25 -21.64 1.68 -5.14
N SER A 26 -21.33 0.39 -5.27
CA SER A 26 -21.62 -0.40 -6.48
C SER A 26 -23.13 -0.53 -6.72
N TRP A 27 -23.92 -0.72 -5.66
CA TRP A 27 -25.38 -0.79 -5.76
C TRP A 27 -25.99 0.55 -6.18
N VAL A 28 -25.55 1.65 -5.58
CA VAL A 28 -25.99 3.00 -5.96
C VAL A 28 -25.64 3.30 -7.43
N TYR A 29 -24.44 2.93 -7.86
CA TYR A 29 -24.01 3.13 -9.25
C TYR A 29 -24.86 2.31 -10.24
N ALA A 30 -25.17 1.05 -9.93
CA ALA A 30 -25.99 0.19 -10.80
C ALA A 30 -27.43 0.69 -10.96
N LEU A 31 -28.03 1.23 -9.89
CA LEU A 31 -29.42 1.72 -9.93
C LEU A 31 -29.55 3.14 -10.49
N TYR A 32 -28.58 4.03 -10.22
CA TYR A 32 -28.65 5.45 -10.56
C TYR A 32 -27.67 5.88 -11.67
N GLY A 33 -27.01 4.94 -12.35
CA GLY A 33 -25.99 5.23 -13.36
C GLY A 33 -26.44 6.05 -14.59
N ARG A 34 -27.76 6.22 -14.81
CA ARG A 34 -28.32 7.00 -15.94
C ARG A 34 -28.68 8.46 -15.63
N VAL A 35 -28.63 8.92 -14.39
CA VAL A 35 -28.92 10.34 -14.07
C VAL A 35 -27.66 11.20 -14.20
N GLY A 36 -27.67 12.21 -15.10
CA GLY A 36 -26.51 13.05 -15.42
C GLY A 36 -25.85 13.74 -14.22
N ILE A 37 -26.61 14.05 -13.16
CA ILE A 37 -26.10 14.60 -11.90
C ILE A 37 -25.15 13.63 -11.18
N VAL A 38 -25.44 12.33 -11.21
CA VAL A 38 -24.56 11.31 -10.60
C VAL A 38 -23.26 11.19 -11.37
N SER A 39 -23.30 11.33 -12.71
CA SER A 39 -22.08 11.29 -13.53
C SER A 39 -21.11 12.43 -13.21
N ALA A 40 -21.62 13.65 -12.96
CA ALA A 40 -20.82 14.80 -12.57
C ALA A 40 -20.22 14.64 -11.16
N LEU A 41 -21.00 14.13 -10.21
CA LEU A 41 -20.53 13.85 -8.85
C LEU A 41 -19.46 12.74 -8.83
N PHE A 42 -19.64 11.68 -9.63
CA PHE A 42 -18.65 10.60 -9.76
C PHE A 42 -17.38 11.07 -10.46
N PHE A 43 -17.44 12.02 -11.40
CA PHE A 43 -16.25 12.65 -11.96
C PHE A 43 -15.47 13.40 -10.87
N GLY A 44 -16.16 14.21 -10.06
CA GLY A 44 -15.57 14.90 -8.91
C GLY A 44 -14.93 13.92 -7.91
N LEU A 45 -15.64 12.83 -7.57
CA LEU A 45 -15.14 11.79 -6.68
C LEU A 45 -13.93 11.05 -7.26
N LYS A 46 -13.94 10.71 -8.55
CA LYS A 46 -12.81 10.05 -9.21
C LYS A 46 -11.57 10.94 -9.21
N CYS A 47 -11.74 12.24 -9.44
CA CYS A 47 -10.67 13.23 -9.35
C CYS A 47 -10.15 13.37 -7.92
N ALA A 48 -11.03 13.43 -6.92
CA ALA A 48 -10.66 13.50 -5.52
C ALA A 48 -9.89 12.23 -5.06
N VAL A 49 -10.39 11.04 -5.43
CA VAL A 49 -9.73 9.77 -5.13
C VAL A 49 -8.36 9.70 -5.81
N LEU A 50 -8.26 10.10 -7.08
CA LEU A 50 -6.99 10.16 -7.79
C LEU A 50 -5.99 11.07 -7.07
N ALA A 51 -6.42 12.27 -6.64
CA ALA A 51 -5.57 13.20 -5.90
C ALA A 51 -5.08 12.60 -4.57
N VAL A 52 -5.95 11.96 -3.79
CA VAL A 52 -5.59 11.29 -2.54
C VAL A 52 -4.60 10.14 -2.78
N VAL A 53 -4.83 9.33 -3.80
CA VAL A 53 -3.93 8.22 -4.17
C VAL A 53 -2.56 8.75 -4.61
N LEU A 54 -2.51 9.77 -5.47
CA LEU A 54 -1.26 10.40 -5.88
C LEU A 54 -0.49 10.98 -4.68
N GLN A 55 -1.18 11.68 -3.78
CA GLN A 55 -0.57 12.21 -2.57
C GLN A 55 -0.03 11.07 -1.69
N ALA A 56 -0.79 9.99 -1.52
CA ALA A 56 -0.37 8.83 -0.76
C ALA A 56 0.87 8.17 -1.39
N VAL A 57 0.90 8.02 -2.72
CA VAL A 57 2.04 7.45 -3.46
C VAL A 57 3.28 8.32 -3.29
N VAL A 58 3.18 9.64 -3.48
CA VAL A 58 4.32 10.55 -3.32
C VAL A 58 4.82 10.55 -1.87
N ARG A 59 3.91 10.59 -0.89
CA ARG A 59 4.24 10.57 0.54
C ARG A 59 4.89 9.26 0.98
N ILE A 60 4.36 8.11 0.53
CA ILE A 60 4.90 6.79 0.86
C ILE A 60 6.21 6.56 0.10
N GLY A 61 6.25 6.89 -1.19
CA GLY A 61 7.43 6.78 -2.04
C GLY A 61 8.60 7.61 -1.53
N GLY A 62 8.37 8.85 -1.09
CA GLY A 62 9.40 9.69 -0.47
C GLY A 62 9.94 9.13 0.85
N ARG A 63 9.12 8.38 1.60
CA ARG A 63 9.56 7.68 2.81
C ARG A 63 10.25 6.34 2.53
N ALA A 64 9.92 5.68 1.42
CA ALA A 64 10.41 4.35 1.08
C ALA A 64 11.66 4.36 0.19
N LEU A 65 11.77 5.28 -0.77
CA LEU A 65 12.87 5.38 -1.74
C LEU A 65 13.91 6.42 -1.31
N THR A 66 14.49 6.24 -0.11
CA THR A 66 15.49 7.17 0.41
C THR A 66 16.90 6.93 -0.16
N THR A 67 17.18 5.73 -0.68
CA THR A 67 18.53 5.36 -1.17
C THR A 67 18.54 5.06 -2.67
N PRO A 68 19.65 5.35 -3.38
CA PRO A 68 19.79 5.08 -4.81
C PRO A 68 19.48 3.64 -5.23
N PRO A 69 19.91 2.57 -4.52
CA PRO A 69 19.58 1.21 -4.92
C PRO A 69 18.10 0.86 -4.70
N ALA A 70 17.41 1.48 -3.74
CA ALA A 70 15.95 1.33 -3.59
C ALA A 70 15.19 1.95 -4.76
N ARG A 71 15.66 3.09 -5.28
CA ARG A 71 15.08 3.71 -6.49
C ARG A 71 15.34 2.88 -7.74
N ALA A 72 16.52 2.28 -7.90
CA ALA A 72 16.82 1.36 -9.00
C ALA A 72 15.92 0.12 -8.97
N LEU A 73 15.72 -0.49 -7.80
CA LEU A 73 14.83 -1.65 -7.64
C LEU A 73 13.37 -1.29 -7.94
N ALA A 74 12.91 -0.11 -7.53
CA ALA A 74 11.56 0.37 -7.85
C ALA A 74 11.37 0.59 -9.36
N MET A 75 12.35 1.18 -10.05
CA MET A 75 12.31 1.33 -11.52
C MET A 75 12.29 -0.02 -12.22
N LEU A 76 13.11 -0.97 -11.78
CA LEU A 76 13.14 -2.33 -12.31
C LEU A 76 11.78 -3.01 -12.15
N ALA A 77 11.19 -2.96 -10.95
CA ALA A 77 9.88 -3.51 -10.65
C ALA A 77 8.77 -2.89 -11.51
N PHE A 78 8.83 -1.57 -11.73
CA PHE A 78 7.88 -0.87 -12.60
C PHE A 78 7.98 -1.31 -14.07
N VAL A 79 9.20 -1.53 -14.56
CA VAL A 79 9.40 -2.07 -15.92
C VAL A 79 8.86 -3.49 -16.02
N LEU A 80 9.11 -4.36 -15.02
CA LEU A 80 8.58 -5.72 -15.01
C LEU A 80 7.05 -5.77 -15.01
N ILE A 81 6.38 -4.92 -14.24
CA ILE A 81 4.91 -4.93 -14.20
C ILE A 81 4.30 -4.39 -15.49
N PHE A 82 4.89 -3.35 -16.09
CA PHE A 82 4.34 -2.68 -17.28
C PHE A 82 4.62 -3.47 -18.57
N PHE A 83 5.82 -4.02 -18.74
CA PHE A 83 6.20 -4.73 -19.97
C PHE A 83 5.93 -6.23 -19.91
N LEU A 84 6.14 -6.86 -18.76
CA LEU A 84 6.08 -8.31 -18.61
C LEU A 84 4.78 -8.79 -17.96
N GLY A 85 3.92 -7.87 -17.51
CA GLY A 85 2.62 -8.18 -16.91
C GLY A 85 2.72 -9.02 -15.64
N VAL A 86 3.89 -9.03 -14.99
CA VAL A 86 4.14 -9.89 -13.83
C VAL A 86 3.22 -9.45 -12.69
N PRO A 87 2.47 -10.36 -12.05
CA PRO A 87 1.53 -9.99 -11.02
C PRO A 87 2.27 -9.35 -9.83
N PHE A 88 1.72 -8.26 -9.30
CA PHE A 88 2.30 -7.50 -8.18
C PHE A 88 2.78 -8.38 -7.00
N PRO A 89 2.06 -9.44 -6.58
CA PRO A 89 2.55 -10.36 -5.55
C PRO A 89 3.92 -11.00 -5.82
N LEU A 90 4.19 -11.41 -7.07
CA LEU A 90 5.49 -12.00 -7.45
C LEU A 90 6.62 -10.97 -7.33
N ILE A 91 6.35 -9.74 -7.74
CA ILE A 91 7.32 -8.64 -7.67
C ILE A 91 7.66 -8.33 -6.21
N VAL A 92 6.65 -8.29 -5.33
CA VAL A 92 6.85 -8.06 -3.89
C VAL A 92 7.67 -9.19 -3.26
N LEU A 93 7.41 -10.45 -3.62
CA LEU A 93 8.19 -11.58 -3.14
C LEU A 93 9.64 -11.52 -3.62
N GLY A 94 9.86 -11.24 -4.92
CA GLY A 94 11.20 -11.11 -5.50
C GLY A 94 11.99 -9.96 -4.87
N ALA A 95 11.37 -8.78 -4.76
CA ALA A 95 11.97 -7.62 -4.09
C ALA A 95 12.26 -7.90 -2.60
N GLY A 96 11.38 -8.63 -1.91
CA GLY A 96 11.56 -9.06 -0.53
C GLY A 96 12.75 -10.01 -0.36
N LEU A 97 12.91 -10.99 -1.26
CA LEU A 97 14.07 -11.89 -1.26
C LEU A 97 15.37 -11.11 -1.50
N ILE A 98 15.38 -10.21 -2.50
CA ILE A 98 16.54 -9.38 -2.82
C ILE A 98 16.91 -8.49 -1.63
N GLY A 99 15.91 -7.85 -1.00
CA GLY A 99 16.10 -7.04 0.20
C GLY A 99 16.61 -7.84 1.40
N TRP A 100 16.10 -9.05 1.61
CA TRP A 100 16.57 -9.96 2.67
C TRP A 100 18.02 -10.38 2.46
N TRP A 101 18.39 -10.72 1.22
CA TRP A 101 19.76 -11.10 0.87
C TRP A 101 20.73 -9.92 0.95
N SER A 102 20.29 -8.73 0.55
CA SER A 102 21.05 -7.48 0.69
C SER A 102 21.25 -7.08 2.15
N THR A 103 20.26 -7.31 3.02
CA THR A 103 20.36 -7.04 4.47
C THR A 103 21.32 -8.03 5.14
N ARG A 104 21.32 -9.30 4.72
CA ARG A 104 22.27 -10.32 5.21
C ARG A 104 23.73 -10.01 4.89
N LYS A 105 24.02 -9.39 3.74
CA LYS A 105 25.40 -9.03 3.35
C LYS A 105 25.96 -7.80 4.10
N GLY A 106 25.22 -7.23 5.05
CA GLY A 106 25.69 -6.12 5.87
C GLY A 106 25.70 -4.77 5.15
N SER A 107 25.14 -4.67 3.94
CA SER A 107 25.08 -3.41 3.20
C SER A 107 24.10 -2.44 3.87
N THR A 108 24.65 -1.42 4.53
CA THR A 108 23.90 -0.27 5.08
C THR A 108 23.25 0.61 4.01
N ALA A 109 23.53 0.35 2.74
CA ALA A 109 23.01 1.04 1.56
C ALA A 109 21.47 0.98 1.40
N PHE A 110 20.79 0.08 2.14
CA PHE A 110 19.33 -0.01 2.20
C PHE A 110 18.75 0.34 3.58
N ARG A 111 19.48 1.05 4.46
CA ARG A 111 18.90 1.61 5.71
C ARG A 111 17.97 2.80 5.39
N GLY A 112 16.88 2.53 4.68
CA GLY A 112 15.68 3.37 4.67
C GLY A 112 14.93 3.19 5.98
N GLY A 113 14.51 4.31 6.58
CA GLY A 113 14.06 4.44 7.97
C GLY A 113 13.30 3.24 8.53
N GLY A 114 13.87 2.61 9.57
CA GLY A 114 13.28 1.50 10.29
C GLY A 114 11.89 1.85 10.80
N HIS A 115 10.86 1.24 10.21
CA HIS A 115 9.50 1.34 10.73
C HIS A 115 9.36 0.47 11.97
N GLY A 116 9.33 1.14 13.12
CA GLY A 116 8.61 0.67 14.31
C GLY A 116 9.13 -0.63 14.92
N ALA A 117 10.35 -0.61 15.48
CA ALA A 117 10.57 -1.39 16.68
C ALA A 117 9.63 -0.83 17.76
N VAL A 118 8.42 -1.40 17.84
CA VAL A 118 7.44 -1.10 18.88
C VAL A 118 8.14 -1.35 20.22
N LYS A 119 8.63 -0.28 20.84
CA LYS A 119 9.17 -0.29 22.20
C LYS A 119 8.09 -0.90 23.07
N GLY A 120 8.35 -2.10 23.57
CA GLY A 120 7.49 -2.72 24.57
C GLY A 120 7.58 -1.85 25.82
N THR A 121 6.56 -1.03 26.04
CA THR A 121 6.36 -0.41 27.35
C THR A 121 6.02 -1.54 28.31
N SER A 122 6.99 -1.92 29.15
CA SER A 122 6.73 -2.67 30.37
C SER A 122 5.90 -1.80 31.30
N PRO A 123 4.68 -2.22 31.73
CA PRO A 123 4.15 -1.72 32.97
C PRO A 123 4.86 -2.48 34.09
N ARG A 124 5.71 -1.78 34.86
CA ARG A 124 6.08 -2.23 36.20
C ARG A 124 5.16 -1.54 37.19
N CYS A 125 4.61 -2.38 38.06
CA CYS A 125 3.98 -2.12 39.35
C CYS A 125 2.61 -1.43 39.32
#